data_AF-A0A231H842-F1
#
_entry.id   AF-A0A231H842-F1
#
_cell.length_a   1.000
_cell.length_b   1.000
_cell.length_c   1.000
_cell.angle_alpha   90.00
_cell.angle_beta   90.00
_cell.angle_gamma   90.00
#
_symmetry.space_group_name_H-M   'P 1'
#
loop_
_entity.id
_entity.type
_entity.pdbx_description
1 polymer ?
#
loop_
_entity_poly.entity_id
_entity_poly.type
_entity_poly.pdbx_seq_one_letter_code
_entity_poly.pdbx_strand_id
1 'polypeptide(L)'
;MATVQVRDVPDDVAEVIAEKARAEHKSVSAYLRDLMAADVRRELQRRAIATWDEKLRQTQQRIGITGRATTSGAEVVREVRDDYDRGDE
;
A
#
# COMPACT_ATOMS: atom_id res chain seq x y z
N MET A 1 -22.69 -10.41 -2.28
CA MET A 1 -21.36 -10.61 -1.67
C MET A 1 -20.55 -11.46 -2.63
N ALA A 2 -19.39 -10.99 -3.11
CA ALA A 2 -18.58 -11.76 -4.05
C ALA A 2 -17.78 -12.83 -3.29
N THR A 3 -17.86 -14.08 -3.76
CA THR A 3 -17.04 -15.18 -3.24
C THR A 3 -15.85 -15.36 -4.16
N VAL A 4 -14.64 -15.24 -3.62
CA VAL A 4 -13.40 -15.51 -4.36
C VAL A 4 -12.94 -16.91 -4.01
N GLN A 5 -12.77 -17.76 -5.02
CA GLN A 5 -12.18 -19.09 -4.87
C GLN A 5 -10.70 -19.00 -5.24
N VAL A 6 -9.83 -19.35 -4.30
CA VAL A 6 -8.39 -19.48 -4.55
C VAL A 6 -8.12 -20.94 -4.92
N ARG A 7 -7.53 -21.17 -6.08
CA ARG A 7 -7.15 -22.51 -6.56
C ARG A 7 -5.64 -22.69 -6.39
N ASP A 8 -5.22 -23.96 -6.38
CA ASP A 8 -3.81 -24.35 -6.40
C ASP A 8 -3.00 -23.77 -5.23
N VAL A 9 -3.57 -23.79 -4.02
CA VAL A 9 -2.86 -23.43 -2.80
C VAL A 9 -2.03 -24.64 -2.35
N PRO A 10 -0.70 -24.54 -2.28
CA PRO A 10 0.14 -25.59 -1.72
C PRO A 10 -0.24 -25.89 -0.26
N ASP A 11 -0.20 -27.16 0.14
CA ASP A 11 -0.66 -27.58 1.47
C ASP A 11 0.14 -26.91 2.61
N ASP A 12 1.44 -26.73 2.42
CA ASP A 12 2.32 -26.01 3.34
C ASP A 12 1.90 -24.54 3.53
N VAL A 13 1.52 -23.88 2.44
CA VAL A 13 1.03 -22.50 2.47
C VAL A 13 -0.34 -22.44 3.17
N ALA A 14 -1.21 -23.41 2.92
CA ALA A 14 -2.52 -23.49 3.57
C ALA A 14 -2.40 -23.68 5.09
N GLU A 15 -1.49 -24.54 5.54
CA GLU A 15 -1.22 -24.76 6.96
C GLU A 15 -0.70 -23.49 7.65
N VAL A 16 0.27 -22.80 7.03
CA VAL A 16 0.81 -21.55 7.58
C VAL A 16 -0.28 -20.47 7.70
N ILE A 17 -1.16 -20.36 6.70
CA ILE A 17 -2.28 -19.41 6.74
C ILE A 17 -3.25 -19.79 7.86
N ALA A 18 -3.55 -21.08 8.03
CA ALA A 18 -4.45 -21.56 9.08
C ALA A 18 -3.87 -21.32 10.48
N GLU A 19 -2.57 -21.54 10.67
CA GLU A 19 -1.87 -21.28 11.93
C GLU A 19 -1.92 -19.78 12.28
N LYS A 20 -1.58 -18.90 11.33
CA LYS A 20 -1.61 -17.45 11.54
C LYS A 20 -3.01 -16.93 11.82
N ALA A 21 -4.02 -17.42 11.10
CA ALA A 21 -5.42 -17.06 11.37
C ALA A 21 -5.86 -17.46 12.78
N ARG A 22 -5.46 -18.65 13.25
CA ARG A 22 -5.72 -19.11 14.63
C ARG A 22 -5.02 -18.26 15.67
N ALA A 23 -3.76 -17.88 15.43
CA ALA A 23 -3.00 -17.01 16.32
C ALA A 23 -3.66 -15.63 16.48
N GLU A 24 -4.33 -15.14 15.44
CA GLU A 24 -5.11 -13.89 15.49
C GLU A 24 -6.57 -14.08 15.95
N HIS A 25 -6.96 -15.29 16.36
CA HIS A 25 -8.34 -15.65 16.73
C HIS A 25 -9.37 -15.36 15.62
N LYS A 26 -8.96 -15.46 14.36
CA LYS A 26 -9.79 -15.23 13.17
C LYS A 26 -10.04 -16.51 12.39
N SER A 27 -11.11 -16.53 11.60
CA SER A 27 -11.27 -17.54 10.57
C SER A 27 -10.27 -17.29 9.43
N VAL A 28 -9.88 -18.34 8.71
CA VAL A 28 -8.99 -18.25 7.54
C VAL A 28 -9.53 -17.26 6.50
N SER A 29 -10.84 -17.26 6.27
CA SER A 29 -11.48 -16.35 5.32
C SER A 29 -11.46 -14.89 5.77
N ALA A 30 -11.59 -14.61 7.07
CA ALA A 30 -11.45 -13.26 7.62
C ALA A 30 -10.00 -12.78 7.50
N TYR A 31 -9.05 -13.63 7.88
CA TYR A 31 -7.62 -13.33 7.79
C TYR A 31 -7.17 -13.03 6.35
N LEU A 32 -7.60 -13.84 5.37
CA LEU A 32 -7.29 -13.60 3.96
C LEU A 32 -7.91 -12.31 3.42
N ARG A 33 -9.12 -11.94 3.87
CA ARG A 33 -9.73 -10.66 3.47
C ARG A 33 -8.94 -9.48 4.01
N ASP A 34 -8.48 -9.54 5.25
CA ASP A 34 -7.66 -8.50 5.86
C ASP A 34 -6.34 -8.34 5.09
N LEU A 35 -5.68 -9.45 4.75
CA LEU A 35 -4.46 -9.45 3.94
C LEU A 35 -4.68 -8.83 2.56
N MET A 36 -5.73 -9.26 1.84
CA MET A 36 -6.08 -8.70 0.54
C MET A 36 -6.40 -7.21 0.62
N ALA A 37 -7.15 -6.77 1.65
CA ALA A 37 -7.48 -5.37 1.84
C ALA A 37 -6.23 -4.53 2.13
N ALA A 38 -5.29 -5.06 2.92
CA ALA A 38 -4.02 -4.40 3.20
C ALA A 38 -3.17 -4.25 1.93
N ASP A 39 -3.08 -5.30 1.12
CA ASP A 39 -2.29 -5.29 -0.12
C ASP A 39 -2.91 -4.35 -1.17
N VAL A 40 -4.23 -4.41 -1.37
CA VAL A 40 -4.95 -3.49 -2.25
C VAL A 40 -4.79 -2.04 -1.79
N ARG A 41 -4.84 -1.75 -0.49
CA ARG A 41 -4.57 -0.40 0.03
C ARG A 41 -3.15 0.06 -0.29
N ARG A 42 -2.15 -0.80 -0.12
CA ARG A 42 -0.75 -0.49 -0.46
C ARG A 42 -0.58 -0.23 -1.95
N GLU A 43 -1.19 -1.06 -2.80
CA GLU A 43 -1.15 -0.89 -4.25
C GLU A 43 -1.87 0.38 -4.70
N LEU A 44 -3.04 0.70 -4.12
CA LEU A 44 -3.75 1.95 -4.37
C LEU A 44 -2.92 3.17 -3.95
N GLN A 45 -2.24 3.11 -2.80
CA GLN A 45 -1.33 4.17 -2.36
C GLN A 45 -0.17 4.35 -3.34
N ARG A 46 0.46 3.26 -3.80
CA ARG A 46 1.52 3.33 -4.82
C ARG A 46 1.04 3.98 -6.11
N ARG A 47 -0.14 3.59 -6.60
CA ARG A 47 -0.75 4.18 -7.80
C ARG A 47 -1.13 5.64 -7.62
N ALA A 48 -1.62 6.02 -6.44
CA ALA A 48 -1.94 7.39 -6.11
C ALA A 48 -0.68 8.27 -6.12
N ILE A 49 0.43 7.80 -5.52
CA ILE A 49 1.73 8.48 -5.53
C ILE A 49 2.25 8.62 -6.97
N ALA A 50 2.20 7.55 -7.77
CA ALA A 50 2.62 7.61 -9.17
C ALA A 50 1.77 8.59 -10.00
N THR A 51 0.46 8.63 -9.75
CA THR A 51 -0.46 9.58 -10.40
C THR A 51 -0.16 11.01 -9.98
N TRP A 52 0.19 11.23 -8.71
CA TRP A 52 0.59 12.54 -8.20
C TRP A 52 1.90 13.02 -8.83
N ASP A 53 2.92 12.16 -8.90
CA ASP A 53 4.20 12.47 -9.55
C ASP A 53 4.01 12.86 -11.02
N GLU A 54 3.16 12.13 -11.74
CA GLU A 54 2.83 12.43 -13.14
C GLU A 54 2.12 13.78 -13.29
N LYS A 55 1.11 14.06 -12.47
CA LYS A 55 0.41 15.37 -12.48
C LYS A 55 1.33 16.52 -12.08
N LEU A 56 2.25 16.29 -11.15
CA LEU A 56 3.23 17.27 -10.73
C LEU A 56 4.18 17.60 -11.89
N ARG A 57 4.71 16.59 -12.59
CA ARG A 57 5.54 16.78 -13.79
C ARG A 57 4.80 17.54 -14.89
N GLN A 58 3.57 17.14 -15.21
CA GLN A 58 2.76 17.82 -16.22
C GLN A 58 2.49 19.28 -15.84
N THR A 59 2.21 19.53 -14.56
CA THR A 59 2.02 20.89 -14.06
C THR A 59 3.31 21.68 -14.17
N GLN A 60 4.45 21.17 -13.69
CA GLN A 60 5.76 21.82 -13.79
C GLN A 60 6.14 22.18 -15.24
N GLN A 61 5.90 21.26 -16.19
CA GLN A 61 6.08 21.53 -17.63
C GLN A 61 5.18 22.66 -18.12
N ARG A 62 3.91 22.70 -17.69
CA ARG A 62 2.93 23.71 -18.09
C ARG A 62 3.26 25.12 -17.57
N ILE A 63 3.83 25.23 -16.37
CA ILE A 63 4.23 26.52 -15.76
C ILE A 63 5.70 26.89 -16.04
N GLY A 64 6.43 26.11 -16.84
CA GLY A 64 7.80 26.42 -17.26
C GLY A 64 8.83 26.32 -16.13
N ILE A 65 8.50 25.69 -15.00
CA ILE A 65 9.40 25.52 -13.86
C ILE A 65 10.34 24.35 -14.19
N THR A 66 11.55 24.66 -14.64
CA THR A 66 12.64 23.71 -14.86
C THR A 66 13.70 23.89 -13.76
N GLY A 67 13.33 23.55 -12.52
CA GLY A 67 14.20 23.67 -11.35
C GLY A 67 14.76 22.32 -10.89
N ARG A 68 16.06 22.25 -10.64
CA ARG A 68 16.87 21.09 -10.21
C ARG A 68 16.49 20.44 -8.86
N ALA A 69 15.37 20.86 -8.26
CA ALA A 69 14.86 20.34 -6.99
C ALA A 69 13.42 19.85 -7.20
N THR A 70 13.26 18.75 -7.94
CA THR A 70 11.97 18.08 -8.03
C THR A 70 11.88 17.09 -6.88
N THR A 71 11.48 17.55 -5.70
CA THR A 71 11.10 16.66 -4.61
C THR A 71 10.01 15.74 -5.14
N SER A 72 10.28 14.44 -5.20
CA SER A 72 9.26 13.46 -5.62
C SER A 72 8.15 13.41 -4.58
N GLY A 73 6.91 13.17 -4.97
CA GLY A 73 5.81 12.94 -4.03
C GLY A 73 6.11 11.80 -3.05
N ALA A 74 6.93 10.82 -3.45
CA ALA A 74 7.41 9.77 -2.54
C ALA A 74 8.36 10.30 -1.45
N GLU A 75 9.14 11.34 -1.74
CA GLU A 75 10.05 12.00 -0.80
C GLU A 75 9.25 12.87 0.18
N VAL A 76 8.26 13.61 -0.30
CA VAL A 76 7.33 14.39 0.54
C VAL A 76 6.52 13.49 1.47
N VAL A 77 6.01 12.35 0.98
CA VAL A 77 5.24 11.41 1.81
C VAL A 77 6.11 10.79 2.91
N ARG A 78 7.40 10.56 2.66
CA ARG A 78 8.34 10.09 3.69
C ARG A 78 8.61 11.17 4.73
N GLU A 79 8.89 12.39 4.30
CA GLU A 79 9.12 13.53 5.19
C GLU A 79 7.93 13.78 6.13
N VAL A 80 6.70 13.80 5.59
CA VAL A 80 5.48 13.98 6.40
C VAL A 80 5.26 12.83 7.39
N ARG A 81 5.60 11.59 7.00
CA ARG A 81 5.46 10.44 7.90
C ARG A 81 6.48 10.48 9.03
N ASP A 82 7.73 10.81 8.72
CA ASP A 82 8.82 10.92 9.70
C ASP A 82 8.56 12.06 10.70
N ASP A 83 7.92 13.15 10.26
CA ASP A 83 7.51 14.25 11.14
C ASP A 83 6.33 13.87 12.06
N TYR A 84 5.39 13.04 11.59
CA TYR A 84 4.31 12.52 12.42
C TYR A 84 4.83 11.56 13.50
N ASP A 85 5.77 10.67 13.17
CA ASP A 85 6.37 9.72 14.12
C ASP A 85 7.26 10.43 15.17
N ARG A 86 7.78 11.63 14.87
CA ARG A 86 8.60 12.45 15.78
C ARG A 86 7.76 13.36 16.71
N GLY A 87 6.49 13.59 16.39
CA GLY A 87 5.59 14.45 17.17
C GLY A 87 4.89 13.75 18.35
N ASP A 88 5.09 12.45 18.52
CA ASP A 88 4.43 11.59 19.53
C ASP A 88 5.39 11.16 20.68
N GLU A 89 6.57 11.79 20.79
CA GLU A 89 7.46 11.75 21.98
C GLU A 89 7.26 12.99 22.87
#